data_AF-A0A7W9YFI3-F1
#
_entry.id   AF-A0A7W9YFI3-F1
#
_cell.length_a   1.000
_cell.length_b   1.000
_cell.length_c   1.000
_cell.angle_alpha   90.00
_cell.angle_beta   90.00
_cell.angle_gamma   90.00
#
_symmetry.space_group_name_H-M   'P 1'
#
loop_
_entity.id
_entity.type
_entity.pdbx_description
1 polymer ?
#
loop_
_entity_poly.entity_id
_entity_poly.type
_entity_poly.pdbx_seq_one_letter_code
_entity_poly.pdbx_strand_id
1 'polypeptide(L)'
;MLNDERDSTSQSHDPVAGSMRPDGSKARRRADAPGRAADHGSGDGPAGAGPEGNGEAGKHRSYRGETGGAHTDREGEKAKEEKEKGKKQRSFWKELPVLLVIGLLLAFGIKTWVVEPYYVPSGSMENTLLIGDRVFVNKLAYLTRDIERGEVIVFDGRESWDAAEGAESSSGFLTAIADFAGMSPDRKDYTKRVIGLPGDTVECCDDQGRIMVNGEPVDEPYLFPGSLQSHEEFGPVKVGEGRLWVMGDHRAISLDSRGHEDFSGDGTIPIGSVAGPAFLIHWPLDRISTLSTPQDAFANVPAP
;
A
#
# COMPACT_ATOMS: atom_id res chain seq x y z
N MET A 1 26.40 57.32 50.45
CA MET A 1 25.62 58.02 49.42
C MET A 1 24.64 56.96 48.89
N LEU A 2 23.51 56.63 49.53
CA LEU A 2 22.39 57.46 50.01
C LEU A 2 21.74 58.28 48.88
N ASN A 3 20.65 57.73 48.32
CA ASN A 3 19.31 58.32 48.14
C ASN A 3 18.44 57.26 47.42
N ASP A 4 17.30 56.77 47.97
CA ASP A 4 15.98 57.43 48.16
C ASP A 4 15.41 57.98 46.83
N GLU A 5 14.15 57.83 46.43
CA GLU A 5 12.90 57.44 47.11
C GLU A 5 11.77 57.33 46.04
N ARG A 6 10.70 56.58 46.36
CA ARG A 6 9.22 56.80 46.18
C ARG A 6 8.71 57.52 44.91
N ASP A 7 7.58 57.17 44.27
CA ASP A 7 6.21 56.95 44.74
C ASP A 7 5.39 56.38 43.53
N SER A 8 4.57 55.33 43.64
CA SER A 8 3.19 55.25 44.16
C SER A 8 2.08 55.73 43.21
N THR A 9 1.01 54.91 43.19
CA THR A 9 -0.42 55.25 42.92
C THR A 9 -0.88 55.21 41.44
N SER A 10 -2.12 54.84 41.07
CA SER A 10 -3.09 53.78 41.40
C SER A 10 -4.21 53.87 40.32
N GLN A 11 -5.24 53.02 40.42
CA GLN A 11 -6.54 53.00 39.71
C GLN A 11 -6.58 52.19 38.40
N SER A 12 -7.19 51.00 38.29
CA SER A 12 -8.53 50.46 38.66
C SER A 12 -9.68 50.97 37.78
N HIS A 13 -10.22 50.11 36.91
CA HIS A 13 -11.67 49.80 36.76
C HIS A 13 -11.92 48.80 35.61
N ASP A 14 -12.06 47.52 35.99
CA ASP A 14 -13.12 46.53 35.75
C ASP A 14 -14.25 46.69 34.67
N PRO A 15 -14.95 45.57 34.34
CA PRO A 15 -15.34 45.16 32.99
C PRO A 15 -16.82 45.42 32.64
N VAL A 16 -17.17 45.20 31.37
CA VAL A 16 -18.58 45.11 30.93
C VAL A 16 -18.86 43.71 30.38
N ALA A 17 -19.75 43.01 31.08
CA ALA A 17 -20.44 41.81 30.64
C ALA A 17 -21.94 42.13 30.43
N GLY A 18 -22.56 41.46 29.46
CA GLY A 18 -24.01 41.40 29.22
C GLY A 18 -24.31 41.22 27.73
N SER A 19 -25.17 40.33 27.24
CA SER A 19 -26.10 39.40 27.87
C SER A 19 -26.60 38.37 26.82
N MET A 20 -26.73 37.11 27.23
CA MET A 20 -27.74 36.08 26.84
C MET A 20 -29.02 36.65 26.16
N ARG A 21 -29.70 36.04 25.16
CA ARG A 21 -30.23 34.65 25.01
C ARG A 21 -30.89 34.44 23.61
N PRO A 22 -31.31 33.22 23.24
CA PRO A 22 -31.56 32.75 21.87
C PRO A 22 -33.03 32.88 21.42
N ASP A 23 -33.24 32.86 20.11
CA ASP A 23 -34.55 32.54 19.52
C ASP A 23 -34.48 31.17 18.82
N GLY A 24 -35.46 30.33 19.14
CA GLY A 24 -35.66 29.04 18.55
C GLY A 24 -36.95 29.05 17.76
N SER A 25 -36.91 28.61 16.51
CA SER A 25 -38.11 28.25 15.76
C SER A 25 -37.95 26.87 15.13
N LYS A 26 -38.68 25.92 15.72
CA LYS A 26 -39.00 24.60 15.17
C LYS A 26 -40.07 24.74 14.08
N ALA A 27 -39.86 24.13 12.92
CA ALA A 27 -40.92 23.64 12.04
C ALA A 27 -40.42 22.34 11.38
N ARG A 28 -40.74 21.16 11.93
CA ARG A 28 -41.93 20.31 11.64
C ARG A 28 -42.04 19.82 10.19
N ARG A 29 -41.71 18.52 10.05
CA ARG A 29 -42.43 17.42 9.37
C ARG A 29 -42.81 17.56 7.88
N ARG A 30 -42.40 16.54 7.10
CA ARG A 30 -43.29 15.61 6.35
C ARG A 30 -42.44 14.48 5.74
N ALA A 31 -42.43 13.32 6.40
CA ALA A 31 -42.83 12.06 5.78
C ALA A 31 -43.85 12.20 4.63
N ASP A 32 -43.51 11.64 3.48
CA ASP A 32 -44.46 11.10 2.49
C ASP A 32 -43.76 9.98 1.68
N ALA A 33 -44.05 8.75 2.09
CA ALA A 33 -44.28 7.61 1.18
C ALA A 33 -45.73 7.20 1.48
N PRO A 34 -46.58 6.86 0.48
CA PRO A 34 -46.60 5.47 -0.03
C PRO A 34 -47.17 5.28 -1.46
N GLY A 35 -47.11 4.03 -1.96
CA GLY A 35 -47.99 3.49 -3.03
C GLY A 35 -47.24 2.75 -4.14
N ARG A 36 -47.00 1.42 -4.12
CA ARG A 36 -47.85 0.22 -4.31
C ARG A 36 -48.46 -0.01 -5.71
N ALA A 37 -48.27 -1.26 -6.18
CA ALA A 37 -49.05 -2.13 -7.10
C ALA A 37 -48.32 -2.43 -8.43
N ALA A 38 -47.84 -3.67 -8.66
CA ALA A 38 -48.53 -4.85 -9.24
C ALA A 38 -48.81 -4.64 -10.76
N ASP A 39 -48.62 -5.56 -11.72
CA ASP A 39 -48.74 -7.01 -11.75
C ASP A 39 -48.38 -7.59 -13.15
N HIS A 40 -48.15 -8.90 -13.21
CA HIS A 40 -48.33 -9.88 -14.33
C HIS A 40 -47.62 -9.80 -15.70
N GLY A 41 -47.09 -10.97 -16.12
CA GLY A 41 -46.84 -11.31 -17.52
C GLY A 41 -46.03 -12.60 -17.74
N SER A 42 -46.69 -13.77 -17.63
CA SER A 42 -46.19 -15.10 -18.04
C SER A 42 -46.38 -15.37 -19.54
N GLY A 43 -45.66 -16.35 -20.10
CA GLY A 43 -45.95 -17.04 -21.38
C GLY A 43 -44.71 -17.11 -22.30
N ASP A 44 -44.03 -18.24 -22.40
CA ASP A 44 -44.30 -19.42 -23.26
C ASP A 44 -43.47 -19.38 -24.57
N GLY A 45 -42.81 -20.52 -24.90
CA GLY A 45 -42.11 -20.75 -26.19
C GLY A 45 -43.09 -20.97 -27.36
N PRO A 46 -42.79 -21.70 -28.45
CA PRO A 46 -41.57 -22.48 -28.78
C PRO A 46 -41.10 -22.42 -30.27
N ALA A 47 -40.06 -23.22 -30.58
CA ALA A 47 -39.84 -24.08 -31.77
C ALA A 47 -39.72 -23.56 -33.24
N GLY A 48 -38.80 -24.23 -33.98
CA GLY A 48 -38.77 -24.44 -35.44
C GLY A 48 -37.64 -23.71 -36.17
N ALA A 49 -36.90 -24.22 -37.16
CA ALA A 49 -36.82 -25.51 -37.86
C ALA A 49 -35.49 -25.52 -38.68
N GLY A 50 -35.03 -26.70 -39.14
CA GLY A 50 -33.80 -26.93 -39.95
C GLY A 50 -33.86 -26.44 -41.41
N PRO A 51 -33.17 -27.05 -42.42
CA PRO A 51 -32.73 -28.46 -42.48
C PRO A 51 -31.37 -28.78 -43.20
N GLU A 52 -31.08 -30.09 -43.32
CA GLU A 52 -30.34 -30.86 -44.38
C GLU A 52 -28.84 -30.60 -44.63
N GLY A 53 -27.94 -31.55 -44.89
CA GLY A 53 -27.85 -33.03 -45.09
C GLY A 53 -26.34 -33.41 -45.02
N ASN A 54 -25.78 -34.60 -45.25
CA ASN A 54 -26.21 -35.86 -45.85
C ASN A 54 -25.08 -36.92 -45.64
N GLY A 55 -25.43 -38.22 -45.54
CA GLY A 55 -24.61 -39.41 -45.87
C GLY A 55 -23.36 -39.76 -45.02
N GLU A 56 -22.97 -41.00 -44.76
CA GLU A 56 -23.48 -42.32 -45.12
C GLU A 56 -22.78 -43.41 -44.27
N ALA A 57 -23.39 -44.60 -44.28
CA ALA A 57 -23.17 -45.85 -43.54
C ALA A 57 -21.78 -46.54 -43.73
N GLY A 58 -21.37 -47.56 -42.95
CA GLY A 58 -22.02 -48.24 -41.84
C GLY A 58 -21.40 -49.60 -41.44
N LYS A 59 -22.18 -50.31 -40.60
CA LYS A 59 -22.28 -51.77 -40.33
C LYS A 59 -21.08 -52.48 -39.66
N HIS A 60 -21.27 -52.98 -38.43
CA HIS A 60 -21.66 -54.36 -38.04
C HIS A 60 -20.63 -55.41 -38.50
N ARG A 61 -20.11 -56.34 -37.67
CA ARG A 61 -20.78 -57.21 -36.70
C ARG A 61 -19.72 -58.02 -35.92
N SER A 62 -20.11 -58.46 -34.73
CA SER A 62 -19.47 -59.45 -33.86
C SER A 62 -19.51 -60.90 -34.39
N TYR A 63 -18.86 -61.80 -33.61
CA TYR A 63 -18.89 -63.30 -33.50
C TYR A 63 -17.46 -63.86 -33.63
N ARG A 64 -16.79 -64.38 -32.59
CA ARG A 64 -16.95 -65.64 -31.79
C ARG A 64 -16.79 -66.94 -32.59
N GLY A 65 -15.77 -67.73 -32.22
CA GLY A 65 -15.84 -69.20 -32.17
C GLY A 65 -14.83 -70.03 -32.99
N GLU A 66 -13.72 -70.41 -32.35
CA GLU A 66 -13.22 -71.79 -32.12
C GLU A 66 -12.72 -72.76 -33.23
N THR A 67 -11.69 -73.54 -32.83
CA THR A 67 -11.11 -74.79 -33.40
C THR A 67 -10.26 -74.64 -34.66
N GLY A 68 -9.12 -75.31 -34.90
CA GLY A 68 -8.37 -76.40 -34.27
C GLY A 68 -7.47 -76.99 -35.38
N GLY A 69 -6.23 -77.40 -35.10
CA GLY A 69 -5.37 -78.04 -36.10
C GLY A 69 -3.87 -77.95 -35.80
N ALA A 70 -3.21 -79.10 -35.81
CA ALA A 70 -1.89 -79.38 -35.25
C ALA A 70 -0.76 -79.52 -36.28
N HIS A 71 0.47 -79.69 -35.76
CA HIS A 71 1.73 -80.13 -36.40
C HIS A 71 2.44 -79.10 -37.30
N THR A 72 3.76 -78.87 -37.21
CA THR A 72 4.88 -79.80 -37.03
C THR A 72 6.10 -79.17 -36.33
N ASP A 73 6.88 -80.05 -35.70
CA ASP A 73 8.16 -79.88 -35.01
C ASP A 73 9.32 -79.33 -35.88
N ARG A 74 10.20 -78.51 -35.29
CA ARG A 74 11.66 -78.75 -35.32
C ARG A 74 12.45 -77.89 -34.32
N GLU A 75 13.40 -78.57 -33.68
CA GLU A 75 14.31 -78.19 -32.60
C GLU A 75 15.37 -77.12 -32.99
N GLY A 76 15.94 -76.44 -31.99
CA GLY A 76 17.20 -75.71 -32.17
C GLY A 76 17.49 -74.57 -31.19
N GLU A 77 17.67 -74.89 -29.91
CA GLU A 77 18.69 -74.35 -28.99
C GLU A 77 19.33 -72.96 -29.26
N LYS A 78 19.08 -71.99 -28.37
CA LYS A 78 20.14 -71.28 -27.62
C LYS A 78 19.57 -70.33 -26.57
N ALA A 79 19.78 -70.71 -25.31
CA ALA A 79 19.74 -69.81 -24.18
C ALA A 79 20.77 -68.69 -24.33
N LYS A 80 20.33 -67.44 -24.21
CA LYS A 80 21.12 -66.36 -23.62
C LYS A 80 20.19 -65.47 -22.80
N GLU A 81 20.30 -65.64 -21.49
CA GLU A 81 19.96 -64.62 -20.51
C GLU A 81 20.64 -63.30 -20.91
N GLU A 82 19.85 -62.30 -21.33
CA GLU A 82 20.27 -60.91 -21.21
C GLU A 82 19.47 -60.28 -20.08
N LYS A 83 20.17 -60.18 -18.94
CA LYS A 83 19.84 -59.45 -17.73
C LYS A 83 18.94 -58.25 -18.01
N GLU A 84 17.80 -58.23 -17.32
CA GLU A 84 17.08 -57.02 -16.95
C GLU A 84 18.08 -55.95 -16.50
N LYS A 85 18.34 -54.95 -17.34
CA LYS A 85 18.87 -53.68 -16.87
C LYS A 85 17.71 -52.93 -16.25
N GLY A 86 17.46 -53.24 -14.97
CA GLY A 86 16.60 -52.43 -14.11
C GLY A 86 16.99 -50.96 -14.28
N LYS A 87 16.08 -50.18 -14.86
CA LYS A 87 16.21 -48.73 -14.95
C LYS A 87 16.35 -48.23 -13.52
N LYS A 88 17.56 -47.80 -13.15
CA LYS A 88 17.85 -47.23 -11.84
C LYS A 88 16.92 -46.03 -11.61
N GLN A 89 15.85 -46.23 -10.83
CA GLN A 89 15.17 -45.15 -10.11
C GLN A 89 16.14 -44.60 -9.06
N ARG A 90 17.14 -43.85 -9.50
CA ARG A 90 18.06 -43.13 -8.61
C ARG A 90 18.22 -41.73 -9.18
N SER A 91 17.33 -40.84 -8.78
CA SER A 91 17.64 -39.40 -8.63
C SER A 91 16.50 -38.60 -8.04
N PHE A 92 15.24 -39.03 -8.17
CA PHE A 92 14.09 -38.21 -7.78
C PHE A 92 14.09 -37.77 -6.29
N TRP A 93 14.29 -38.71 -5.36
CA TRP A 93 14.32 -38.40 -3.92
C TRP A 93 15.60 -37.72 -3.42
N LYS A 94 16.65 -37.62 -4.26
CA LYS A 94 17.88 -36.87 -3.95
C LYS A 94 17.86 -35.47 -4.55
N GLU A 95 17.25 -35.30 -5.72
CA GLU A 95 17.04 -34.01 -6.37
C GLU A 95 15.92 -33.22 -5.67
N LEU A 96 14.90 -33.90 -5.12
CA LEU A 96 13.79 -33.24 -4.41
C LEU A 96 14.25 -32.37 -3.22
N PRO A 97 15.11 -32.85 -2.30
CA PRO A 97 15.67 -31.99 -1.25
C PRO A 97 16.50 -30.82 -1.78
N VAL A 98 17.29 -31.02 -2.83
CA VAL A 98 18.13 -29.96 -3.42
C VAL A 98 17.26 -28.87 -4.03
N LEU A 99 16.23 -29.25 -4.80
CA LEU A 99 15.26 -28.30 -5.37
C LEU A 99 14.47 -27.58 -4.28
N LEU A 100 14.11 -28.28 -3.19
CA LEU A 100 13.44 -27.68 -2.05
C LEU A 100 14.33 -26.65 -1.34
N VAL A 101 15.61 -26.95 -1.15
CA VAL A 101 16.58 -26.01 -0.56
C VAL A 101 16.79 -24.80 -1.47
N ILE A 102 16.97 -25.01 -2.78
CA ILE A 102 17.11 -23.90 -3.74
C ILE A 102 15.85 -23.03 -3.73
N GLY A 103 14.66 -23.64 -3.75
CA GLY A 103 13.39 -22.93 -3.66
C GLY A 103 13.26 -22.12 -2.36
N LEU A 104 13.70 -22.69 -1.23
CA LEU A 104 13.71 -22.01 0.05
C LEU A 104 14.69 -20.82 0.07
N LEU A 105 15.89 -20.99 -0.50
CA LEU A 105 16.90 -19.93 -0.59
C LEU A 105 16.43 -18.79 -1.51
N LEU A 106 15.81 -19.12 -2.65
CA LEU A 106 15.22 -18.13 -3.54
C LEU A 106 14.05 -17.41 -2.86
N ALA A 107 13.14 -18.14 -2.23
CA ALA A 107 12.02 -17.56 -1.49
C ALA A 107 12.51 -16.66 -0.35
N PHE A 108 13.53 -17.08 0.39
CA PHE A 108 14.16 -16.28 1.44
C PHE A 108 14.86 -15.04 0.87
N GLY A 109 15.59 -15.17 -0.24
CA GLY A 109 16.24 -14.04 -0.93
C GLY A 109 15.20 -13.03 -1.43
N ILE A 110 14.16 -13.48 -2.11
CA ILE A 110 13.09 -12.60 -2.59
C ILE A 110 12.38 -11.92 -1.42
N LYS A 111 12.01 -12.68 -0.38
CA LYS A 111 11.32 -12.14 0.79
C LYS A 111 12.18 -11.17 1.61
N THR A 112 13.48 -11.42 1.70
CA THR A 112 14.39 -10.58 2.51
C THR A 112 14.77 -9.30 1.78
N TRP A 113 14.88 -9.34 0.44
CA TRP A 113 15.50 -8.24 -0.32
C TRP A 113 14.53 -7.46 -1.22
N VAL A 114 13.34 -7.99 -1.52
CA VAL A 114 12.46 -7.37 -2.53
C VAL A 114 11.24 -6.70 -1.90
N VAL A 115 10.55 -7.40 -0.99
CA VAL A 115 9.24 -6.97 -0.47
C VAL A 115 9.18 -7.05 1.05
N GLU A 116 8.89 -5.94 1.72
CA GLU A 116 8.66 -5.88 3.17
C GLU A 116 7.20 -5.49 3.47
N PRO A 117 6.51 -6.21 4.39
CA PRO A 117 5.18 -5.82 4.86
C PRO A 117 5.26 -4.76 5.96
N TYR A 118 4.38 -3.75 5.88
CA TYR A 118 4.19 -2.73 6.89
C TYR A 118 2.75 -2.63 7.35
N TYR A 119 2.55 -2.35 8.63
CA TYR A 119 1.23 -2.12 9.23
C TYR A 119 0.94 -0.62 9.33
N VAL A 120 -0.29 -0.20 9.02
CA VAL A 120 -0.75 1.19 9.09
C VAL A 120 -1.55 1.41 10.38
N PRO A 121 -0.97 2.01 11.44
CA PRO A 121 -1.64 2.17 12.72
C PRO A 121 -2.47 3.46 12.82
N SER A 122 -2.35 4.39 11.87
CA SER A 122 -2.91 5.75 11.98
C SER A 122 -3.80 6.13 10.79
N GLY A 123 -4.69 7.09 11.01
CA GLY A 123 -5.58 7.63 9.97
C GLY A 123 -4.98 8.77 9.13
N SER A 124 -3.69 9.07 9.27
CA SER A 124 -3.07 10.21 8.57
C SER A 124 -3.06 10.09 7.04
N MET A 125 -3.26 8.88 6.52
CA MET A 125 -3.36 8.57 5.09
C MET A 125 -4.80 8.18 4.68
N GLU A 126 -5.81 8.45 5.50
CA GLU A 126 -7.21 8.13 5.18
C GLU A 126 -7.63 8.68 3.81
N ASN A 127 -8.58 7.98 3.19
CA ASN A 127 -8.92 8.02 1.75
C ASN A 127 -7.98 7.18 0.85
N THR A 128 -6.70 7.07 1.20
CA THR A 128 -5.73 6.20 0.48
C THR A 128 -5.43 4.91 1.24
N LEU A 129 -5.11 5.02 2.54
CA LEU A 129 -4.85 3.91 3.46
C LEU A 129 -5.66 4.11 4.73
N LEU A 130 -6.30 3.04 5.21
CA LEU A 130 -7.06 3.10 6.46
C LEU A 130 -6.30 2.42 7.59
N ILE A 131 -6.69 2.76 8.81
CA ILE A 131 -6.20 2.10 10.02
C ILE A 131 -6.44 0.59 9.90
N GLY A 132 -5.38 -0.19 10.12
CA GLY A 132 -5.41 -1.65 10.05
C GLY A 132 -4.91 -2.25 8.74
N ASP A 133 -4.66 -1.43 7.71
CA ASP A 133 -4.08 -1.90 6.46
C ASP A 133 -2.69 -2.49 6.65
N ARG A 134 -2.38 -3.50 5.84
CA ARG A 134 -1.01 -3.97 5.65
C ARG A 134 -0.60 -3.78 4.21
N VAL A 135 0.49 -3.06 4.01
CA VAL A 135 1.01 -2.70 2.71
C VAL A 135 2.34 -3.38 2.45
N PHE A 136 2.57 -3.76 1.20
CA PHE A 136 3.90 -4.16 0.75
C PHE A 136 4.65 -2.97 0.15
N VAL A 137 5.93 -2.91 0.49
CA VAL A 137 6.89 -1.92 0.00
C VAL A 137 7.90 -2.56 -0.94
N ASN A 138 8.22 -1.88 -2.04
CA ASN A 138 9.23 -2.34 -3.01
C ASN A 138 10.61 -1.75 -2.69
N LYS A 139 11.47 -2.52 -2.04
CA LYS A 139 12.82 -2.07 -1.65
C LYS A 139 13.77 -1.83 -2.83
N LEU A 140 13.50 -2.44 -3.98
CA LEU A 140 14.38 -2.34 -5.15
C LEU A 140 14.04 -1.15 -6.05
N ALA A 141 12.87 -0.52 -5.85
CA ALA A 141 12.43 0.59 -6.70
C ALA A 141 13.51 1.67 -6.80
N TYR A 142 14.00 2.14 -5.66
CA TYR A 142 14.93 3.26 -5.59
C TYR A 142 16.41 2.88 -5.84
N LEU A 143 16.69 1.61 -6.14
CA LEU A 143 17.99 1.19 -6.67
C LEU A 143 18.06 1.32 -8.20
N THR A 144 16.90 1.43 -8.87
CA THR A 144 16.79 1.40 -10.33
C THR A 144 16.17 2.65 -10.92
N ARG A 145 15.47 3.45 -10.11
CA ARG A 145 14.88 4.73 -10.50
C ARG A 145 14.88 5.70 -9.33
N ASP A 146 14.66 6.97 -9.63
CA ASP A 146 14.51 8.00 -8.61
C ASP A 146 13.12 7.98 -7.95
N ILE A 147 13.03 8.64 -6.80
CA ILE A 147 11.78 8.90 -6.09
C ILE A 147 10.99 9.97 -6.85
N GLU A 148 9.69 9.74 -7.02
CA GLU A 148 8.80 10.67 -7.72
C GLU A 148 7.83 11.37 -6.75
N ARG A 149 7.35 12.55 -7.15
CA ARG A 149 6.27 13.23 -6.42
C ARG A 149 4.98 12.40 -6.49
N GLY A 150 4.20 12.48 -5.43
CA GLY A 150 2.95 11.75 -5.28
C GLY A 150 3.12 10.30 -4.83
N GLU A 151 4.33 9.75 -4.71
CA GLU A 151 4.51 8.38 -4.23
C GLU A 151 4.13 8.25 -2.75
N VAL A 152 3.43 7.18 -2.39
CA VAL A 152 3.23 6.82 -0.98
C VAL A 152 4.43 5.97 -0.56
N ILE A 153 5.19 6.47 0.41
CA ILE A 153 6.41 5.82 0.89
C ILE A 153 6.29 5.41 2.35
N VAL A 154 7.09 4.42 2.72
CA VAL A 154 7.35 4.08 4.13
C VAL A 154 8.78 4.44 4.47
N PHE A 155 9.01 5.06 5.62
CA PHE A 155 10.35 5.44 6.08
C PHE A 155 10.51 5.29 7.59
N ASP A 156 11.76 5.14 8.03
CA ASP A 156 12.16 5.01 9.43
C ASP A 156 12.29 6.39 10.10
N GLY A 157 11.61 6.58 11.23
CA GLY A 157 11.64 7.81 12.01
C GLY A 157 12.96 8.11 12.73
N ARG A 158 13.79 7.10 13.00
CA ARG A 158 14.99 7.23 13.87
C ARG A 158 16.04 8.21 13.33
N GLU A 159 16.12 8.36 12.02
CA GLU A 159 17.02 9.31 11.34
C GLU A 159 16.32 10.61 10.91
N SER A 160 15.06 10.79 11.32
CA SER A 160 14.23 11.95 10.98
C SER A 160 13.53 12.52 12.22
N TRP A 161 12.29 12.11 12.45
CA TRP A 161 11.38 12.71 13.43
C TRP A 161 11.49 12.11 14.84
N ASP A 162 12.11 10.94 14.98
CA ASP A 162 12.38 10.30 16.28
C ASP A 162 13.87 10.40 16.68
N ALA A 163 14.69 11.18 15.98
CA ALA A 163 16.14 11.24 16.20
C ALA A 163 16.54 11.68 17.63
N ALA A 164 15.64 12.34 18.36
CA ALA A 164 15.85 12.74 19.76
C ALA A 164 15.44 11.64 20.78
N GLU A 165 14.66 10.65 20.37
CA GLU A 165 14.23 9.53 21.21
C GLU A 165 15.30 8.43 21.18
N GLY A 166 16.41 8.66 21.89
CA GLY A 166 17.54 7.73 21.96
C GLY A 166 17.10 6.31 22.33
N ALA A 167 17.17 5.40 21.35
CA ALA A 167 16.87 3.99 21.54
C ALA A 167 18.00 3.30 22.32
N GLU A 168 17.73 2.96 23.58
CA GLU A 168 18.51 1.98 24.35
C GLU A 168 18.33 0.59 23.70
N SER A 169 19.16 0.30 22.70
CA SER A 169 19.16 -0.98 21.99
C SER A 169 19.77 -2.07 22.87
N SER A 170 18.92 -2.90 23.47
CA SER A 170 19.39 -4.15 24.10
C SER A 170 19.84 -5.11 22.99
N SER A 171 21.16 -5.21 22.82
CA SER A 171 21.82 -6.02 21.78
C SER A 171 21.65 -7.51 22.07
N GLY A 172 20.62 -8.13 21.48
CA GLY A 172 20.35 -9.56 21.59
C GLY A 172 19.95 -10.19 20.25
N PHE A 173 20.20 -11.49 20.09
CA PHE A 173 19.76 -12.26 18.91
C PHE A 173 18.23 -12.22 18.70
N LEU A 174 17.46 -12.12 19.78
CA LEU A 174 16.00 -11.94 19.72
C LEU A 174 15.62 -10.57 19.15
N THR A 175 16.35 -9.50 19.52
CA THR A 175 16.18 -8.16 18.95
C THR A 175 16.47 -8.18 17.45
N ALA A 176 17.55 -8.83 17.01
CA ALA A 176 17.85 -8.95 15.58
C ALA A 176 16.77 -9.71 14.79
N ILE A 177 16.13 -10.73 15.39
CA ILE A 177 14.97 -11.40 14.78
C ILE A 177 13.75 -10.48 14.76
N ALA A 178 13.52 -9.72 15.82
CA ALA A 178 12.43 -8.75 15.89
C ALA A 178 12.62 -7.63 14.85
N ASP A 179 13.82 -7.07 14.73
CA ASP A 179 14.23 -6.11 13.69
C ASP A 179 13.96 -6.67 12.30
N PHE A 180 14.44 -7.89 12.04
CA PHE A 180 14.21 -8.58 10.77
C PHE A 180 12.72 -8.83 10.47
N ALA A 181 11.92 -9.04 11.51
CA ALA A 181 10.48 -9.24 11.41
C ALA A 181 9.66 -7.92 11.41
N GLY A 182 10.32 -6.75 11.52
CA GLY A 182 9.64 -5.46 11.67
C GLY A 182 8.87 -5.31 12.99
N MET A 183 9.28 -6.03 14.03
CA MET A 183 8.63 -6.08 15.35
C MET A 183 9.40 -5.32 16.44
N SER A 184 10.39 -4.52 16.08
CA SER A 184 11.18 -3.79 17.07
C SER A 184 10.38 -2.65 17.70
N PRO A 185 10.23 -2.65 19.04
CA PRO A 185 9.34 -1.72 19.74
C PRO A 185 9.85 -0.27 19.73
N ASP A 186 11.11 -0.05 19.38
CA ASP A 186 11.80 1.24 19.27
C ASP A 186 11.83 1.79 17.84
N ARG A 187 11.41 1.02 16.83
CA ARG A 187 11.33 1.48 15.44
C ARG A 187 9.91 1.97 15.15
N LYS A 188 9.77 3.27 14.90
CA LYS A 188 8.53 3.84 14.36
C LYS A 188 8.70 4.05 12.86
N ASP A 189 7.92 3.31 12.09
CA ASP A 189 7.82 3.51 10.64
C ASP A 189 6.62 4.40 10.33
N TYR A 190 6.81 5.33 9.41
CA TYR A 190 5.81 6.29 8.98
C TYR A 190 5.41 6.03 7.54
N THR A 191 4.13 6.20 7.22
CA THR A 191 3.62 6.14 5.85
C THR A 191 3.08 7.50 5.46
N LYS A 192 3.67 8.13 4.45
CA LYS A 192 3.33 9.48 3.97
C LYS A 192 3.47 9.56 2.45
N ARG A 193 2.93 10.62 1.85
CA ARG A 193 3.10 10.94 0.44
C ARG A 193 4.26 11.90 0.21
N VAL A 194 5.08 11.62 -0.80
CA VAL A 194 6.13 12.54 -1.26
C VAL A 194 5.49 13.72 -1.96
N ILE A 195 5.77 14.92 -1.47
CA ILE A 195 5.25 16.17 -2.04
C ILE A 195 6.39 16.97 -2.67
N GLY A 196 7.55 17.06 -2.01
CA GLY A 196 8.73 17.77 -2.51
C GLY A 196 9.95 16.86 -2.59
N LEU A 197 10.66 16.95 -3.72
CA LEU A 197 11.93 16.29 -4.01
C LEU A 197 13.12 17.23 -3.68
N PRO A 198 14.36 16.74 -3.64
CA PRO A 198 15.54 17.59 -3.48
C PRO A 198 15.53 18.77 -4.46
N GLY A 199 15.68 19.98 -3.94
CA GLY A 199 15.64 21.21 -4.70
C GLY A 199 14.24 21.79 -4.92
N ASP A 200 13.15 21.12 -4.54
CA ASP A 200 11.82 21.74 -4.60
C ASP A 200 11.67 22.84 -3.54
N THR A 201 10.84 23.84 -3.83
CA THR A 201 10.29 24.75 -2.83
C THR A 201 8.84 24.38 -2.60
N VAL A 202 8.46 24.07 -1.35
CA VAL A 202 7.08 23.74 -0.98
C VAL A 202 6.55 24.79 -0.02
N GLU A 203 5.33 25.26 -0.26
CA GLU A 203 4.67 26.23 0.59
C GLU A 203 3.15 26.02 0.60
N CYS A 204 2.51 26.56 1.63
CA CYS A 204 1.07 26.72 1.67
C CYS A 204 0.71 28.20 1.61
N CYS A 205 -0.35 28.60 0.94
CA CYS A 205 -1.17 27.89 -0.05
C CYS A 205 -1.67 28.94 -1.06
N ASP A 206 -2.25 28.50 -2.18
CA ASP A 206 -3.00 29.42 -3.03
C ASP A 206 -4.35 29.85 -2.40
N ASP A 207 -5.06 30.76 -3.07
CA ASP A 207 -6.37 31.26 -2.64
C ASP A 207 -7.45 30.15 -2.52
N GLN A 208 -7.20 28.95 -3.07
CA GLN A 208 -8.09 27.80 -3.01
C GLN A 208 -7.68 26.79 -1.92
N GLY A 209 -6.61 27.06 -1.18
CA GLY A 209 -6.07 26.18 -0.13
C GLY A 209 -5.23 25.03 -0.66
N ARG A 210 -4.78 25.09 -1.93
CA ARG A 210 -3.87 24.09 -2.51
C ARG A 210 -2.44 24.41 -2.12
N ILE A 211 -1.66 23.38 -1.83
CA ILE A 211 -0.21 23.54 -1.65
C ILE A 211 0.43 23.96 -2.98
N MET A 212 1.51 24.71 -2.85
CA MET A 212 2.32 25.17 -3.98
C MET A 212 3.64 24.41 -3.96
N VAL A 213 4.04 23.87 -5.11
CA VAL A 213 5.38 23.28 -5.30
C VAL A 213 6.03 23.99 -6.47
N ASN A 214 7.19 24.60 -6.23
CA ASN A 214 7.92 25.43 -7.19
C ASN A 214 7.05 26.56 -7.79
N GLY A 215 6.14 27.12 -6.99
CA GLY A 215 5.22 28.19 -7.40
C GLY A 215 4.00 27.73 -8.21
N GLU A 216 3.82 26.42 -8.40
CA GLU A 216 2.66 25.86 -9.09
C GLU A 216 1.71 25.16 -8.11
N PRO A 217 0.38 25.40 -8.19
CA PRO A 217 -0.58 24.73 -7.33
C PRO A 217 -0.72 23.26 -7.70
N VAL A 218 -0.74 22.39 -6.70
CA VAL A 218 -0.91 20.94 -6.89
C VAL A 218 -2.40 20.59 -6.81
N ASP A 219 -2.91 19.83 -7.78
CA ASP A 219 -4.27 19.29 -7.75
C ASP A 219 -4.25 17.90 -7.09
N GLU A 220 -4.81 17.77 -5.90
CA GLU A 220 -4.60 16.61 -5.02
C GLU A 220 -5.88 15.76 -4.86
N PRO A 221 -6.26 14.93 -5.86
CA PRO A 221 -7.52 14.16 -5.82
C PRO A 221 -7.52 13.05 -4.75
N TYR A 222 -6.36 12.76 -4.16
CA TYR A 222 -6.18 11.74 -3.13
C TYR A 222 -6.51 12.23 -1.72
N LEU A 223 -6.70 13.53 -1.51
CA LEU A 223 -6.91 14.07 -0.17
C LEU A 223 -8.18 13.55 0.49
N PHE A 224 -8.10 13.39 1.81
CA PHE A 224 -9.30 13.16 2.61
C PHE A 224 -10.26 14.36 2.47
N PRO A 225 -11.60 14.13 2.35
CA PRO A 225 -12.57 15.20 2.20
C PRO A 225 -12.43 16.30 3.27
N GLY A 226 -12.34 17.56 2.83
CA GLY A 226 -12.15 18.72 3.71
C GLY A 226 -10.68 19.10 3.99
N SER A 227 -9.71 18.31 3.51
CA SER A 227 -8.29 18.57 3.77
C SER A 227 -7.76 19.88 3.16
N LEU A 228 -8.28 20.32 2.02
CA LEU A 228 -7.89 21.61 1.42
C LEU A 228 -8.22 22.80 2.33
N GLN A 229 -9.23 22.67 3.19
CA GLN A 229 -9.64 23.71 4.13
C GLN A 229 -8.96 23.60 5.49
N SER A 230 -8.19 22.53 5.74
CA SER A 230 -7.52 22.27 7.02
C SER A 230 -6.02 22.56 6.97
N HIS A 231 -5.56 23.24 5.92
CA HIS A 231 -4.16 23.64 5.83
C HIS A 231 -3.85 24.73 6.84
N GLU A 232 -2.86 24.49 7.68
CA GLU A 232 -2.15 25.52 8.41
C GLU A 232 -1.13 26.17 7.47
N GLU A 233 -0.91 27.48 7.59
CA GLU A 233 0.12 28.19 6.82
C GLU A 233 1.50 27.63 7.16
N PHE A 234 2.32 27.37 6.15
CA PHE A 234 3.71 26.91 6.31
C PHE A 234 4.55 27.34 5.12
N GLY A 235 5.87 27.35 5.32
CA GLY A 235 6.84 27.65 4.28
C GLY A 235 6.91 29.14 3.90
N PRO A 236 7.63 29.46 2.80
CA PRO A 236 8.29 28.53 1.88
C PRO A 236 9.45 27.75 2.49
N VAL A 237 9.48 26.44 2.20
CA VAL A 237 10.57 25.53 2.59
C VAL A 237 11.28 25.04 1.33
N LYS A 238 12.60 25.26 1.26
CA LYS A 238 13.46 24.68 0.22
C LYS A 238 13.91 23.29 0.67
N VAL A 239 13.53 22.26 -0.06
CA VAL A 239 13.93 20.88 0.22
C VAL A 239 15.42 20.73 -0.10
N GLY A 240 16.21 20.42 0.93
CA GLY A 240 17.66 20.23 0.81
C GLY A 240 18.05 19.02 -0.05
N GLU A 241 19.32 18.95 -0.43
CA GLU A 241 19.86 17.79 -1.13
C GLU A 241 19.69 16.50 -0.30
N GLY A 242 19.34 15.40 -0.96
CA GLY A 242 19.17 14.09 -0.30
C GLY A 242 17.99 14.01 0.67
N ARG A 243 17.04 14.97 0.60
CA ARG A 243 15.90 15.09 1.52
C ARG A 243 14.57 15.11 0.77
N LEU A 244 13.49 14.80 1.48
CA LEU A 244 12.12 14.84 0.95
C LEU A 244 11.20 15.62 1.88
N TRP A 245 10.26 16.36 1.31
CA TRP A 245 9.11 16.91 2.01
C TRP A 245 7.92 15.97 1.84
N VAL A 246 7.34 15.50 2.96
CA VAL A 246 6.30 14.47 2.94
C VAL A 246 5.08 14.89 3.75
N MET A 247 3.88 14.57 3.25
CA MET A 247 2.61 14.95 3.89
C MET A 247 1.63 13.78 3.93
N GLY A 248 0.74 13.78 4.91
CA GLY A 248 -0.38 12.85 4.95
C GLY A 248 -1.53 13.29 4.04
N ASP A 249 -2.32 12.34 3.56
CA ASP A 249 -3.50 12.63 2.73
C ASP A 249 -4.68 13.16 3.56
N HIS A 250 -4.72 12.85 4.86
CA HIS A 250 -5.66 13.45 5.82
C HIS A 250 -4.97 14.62 6.53
N ARG A 251 -4.99 15.79 5.87
CA ARG A 251 -4.18 16.96 6.23
C ARG A 251 -4.41 17.47 7.66
N ALA A 252 -5.66 17.41 8.12
CA ALA A 252 -6.09 17.94 9.42
C ALA A 252 -5.52 17.18 10.63
N ILE A 253 -5.18 15.90 10.47
CA ILE A 253 -4.75 15.04 11.59
C ILE A 253 -3.37 14.42 11.36
N SER A 254 -2.72 14.76 10.26
CA SER A 254 -1.40 14.25 9.92
C SER A 254 -0.32 15.11 10.55
N LEU A 255 0.35 14.57 11.57
CA LEU A 255 1.67 15.03 11.96
C LEU A 255 2.68 14.53 10.92
N ASP A 256 3.15 15.44 10.08
CA ASP A 256 4.06 15.20 8.95
C ASP A 256 5.12 16.30 8.85
N SER A 257 5.74 16.55 7.69
CA SER A 257 6.84 17.53 7.60
C SER A 257 6.46 18.91 8.18
N ARG A 258 5.20 19.34 8.04
CA ARG A 258 4.68 20.60 8.59
C ARG A 258 4.75 20.67 10.12
N GLY A 259 4.65 19.53 10.80
CA GLY A 259 4.64 19.44 12.26
C GLY A 259 5.99 19.13 12.89
N HIS A 260 7.04 18.99 12.07
CA HIS A 260 8.39 18.61 12.52
C HIS A 260 9.46 19.65 12.14
N GLU A 261 9.08 20.92 11.96
CA GLU A 261 10.00 22.00 11.58
C GLU A 261 11.17 22.17 12.57
N ASP A 262 10.95 21.87 13.85
CA ASP A 262 11.97 21.92 14.90
C ASP A 262 13.02 20.79 14.82
N PHE A 263 12.85 19.81 13.93
CA PHE A 263 13.78 18.71 13.72
C PHE A 263 14.80 19.03 12.62
N SER A 264 15.90 18.27 12.57
CA SER A 264 16.96 18.50 11.59
C SER A 264 16.43 18.49 10.15
N GLY A 265 16.72 19.56 9.40
CA GLY A 265 16.30 19.70 8.00
C GLY A 265 14.89 20.25 7.81
N ASP A 266 14.42 21.13 8.71
CA ASP A 266 13.18 21.90 8.55
C ASP A 266 11.96 21.00 8.24
N GLY A 267 11.78 19.93 9.02
CA GLY A 267 10.68 18.96 8.83
C GLY A 267 10.87 17.94 7.71
N THR A 268 11.91 18.07 6.87
CA THR A 268 12.22 17.08 5.82
C THR A 268 12.80 15.79 6.37
N ILE A 269 12.68 14.71 5.60
CA ILE A 269 13.26 13.40 5.91
C ILE A 269 14.45 13.09 4.99
N PRO A 270 15.47 12.34 5.42
CA PRO A 270 16.53 11.88 4.52
C PRO A 270 16.00 10.79 3.58
N ILE A 271 16.41 10.82 2.31
CA ILE A 271 16.09 9.75 1.35
C ILE A 271 16.59 8.38 1.85
N GLY A 272 17.71 8.36 2.58
CA GLY A 272 18.29 7.14 3.15
C GLY A 272 17.41 6.43 4.17
N SER A 273 16.45 7.11 4.81
CA SER A 273 15.53 6.46 5.76
C SER A 273 14.32 5.81 5.06
N VAL A 274 14.17 6.00 3.75
CA VAL A 274 13.04 5.48 2.99
C VAL A 274 13.21 4.00 2.69
N ALA A 275 12.28 3.18 3.18
CA ALA A 275 12.25 1.75 2.90
C ALA A 275 11.84 1.45 1.44
N GLY A 276 10.97 2.28 0.87
CA GLY A 276 10.52 2.19 -0.52
C GLY A 276 9.08 2.71 -0.72
N PRO A 277 8.56 2.67 -1.97
CA PRO A 277 7.17 2.97 -2.25
C PRO A 277 6.27 1.80 -1.85
N ALA A 278 5.17 2.12 -1.18
CA ALA A 278 4.07 1.20 -0.95
C ALA A 278 3.30 0.99 -2.26
N PHE A 279 3.09 -0.27 -2.66
CA PHE A 279 2.50 -0.59 -3.97
C PHE A 279 1.27 -1.50 -3.90
N LEU A 280 1.05 -2.21 -2.80
CA LEU A 280 -0.07 -3.14 -2.65
C LEU A 280 -0.58 -3.15 -1.21
N ILE A 281 -1.87 -2.92 -1.01
CA ILE A 281 -2.59 -3.33 0.19
C ILE A 281 -2.82 -4.84 0.07
N HIS A 282 -2.25 -5.63 0.97
CA HIS A 282 -2.35 -7.10 0.92
C HIS A 282 -3.25 -7.67 2.04
N TRP A 283 -3.68 -6.83 2.98
CA TRP A 283 -4.60 -7.17 4.06
C TRP A 283 -5.32 -5.90 4.56
N PRO A 284 -6.61 -5.96 4.91
CA PRO A 284 -7.50 -7.14 4.93
C PRO A 284 -7.89 -7.65 3.54
N LEU A 285 -8.38 -8.89 3.44
CA LEU A 285 -8.60 -9.58 2.15
C LEU A 285 -9.66 -8.89 1.26
N ASP A 286 -10.62 -8.20 1.86
CA ASP A 286 -11.66 -7.42 1.21
C ASP A 286 -11.17 -6.06 0.69
N ARG A 287 -9.92 -5.67 1.02
CA ARG A 287 -9.31 -4.41 0.60
C ARG A 287 -8.01 -4.59 -0.17
N ILE A 288 -7.76 -5.77 -0.72
CA ILE A 288 -6.59 -6.00 -1.57
C ILE A 288 -6.70 -5.08 -2.80
N SER A 289 -5.74 -4.17 -2.93
CA SER A 289 -5.71 -3.18 -4.00
C SER A 289 -4.30 -2.67 -4.24
N THR A 290 -3.97 -2.34 -5.49
CA THR A 290 -2.71 -1.68 -5.85
C THR A 290 -2.78 -0.20 -5.50
N LEU A 291 -1.67 0.34 -4.99
CA LEU A 291 -1.50 1.77 -4.78
C LEU A 291 -0.89 2.37 -6.04
N SER A 292 -1.52 3.41 -6.58
CA SER A 292 -1.05 4.14 -7.75
C SER A 292 -0.52 5.50 -7.36
N THR A 293 0.50 5.96 -8.08
CA THR A 293 1.06 7.30 -7.96
C THR A 293 0.23 8.25 -8.82
N PRO A 294 -0.39 9.29 -8.24
CA PRO A 294 -1.19 10.27 -8.98
C PRO A 294 -0.25 11.26 -9.69
N GLN A 295 0.44 10.82 -10.74
CA GLN A 295 1.42 11.66 -11.46
C GLN A 295 0.77 12.93 -12.04
N ASP A 296 -0.50 12.86 -12.43
CA ASP A 296 -1.26 14.00 -12.95
C ASP A 296 -1.38 15.15 -11.93
N ALA A 297 -1.34 14.85 -10.62
CA ALA A 297 -1.40 15.87 -9.56
C ALA A 297 -0.23 16.85 -9.64
N PHE A 298 0.94 16.36 -10.06
CA PHE A 298 2.19 17.10 -10.12
C PHE A 298 2.63 17.40 -11.56
N ALA A 299 1.79 17.12 -12.57
CA ALA A 299 2.18 17.21 -13.98
C ALA A 299 2.60 18.62 -14.43
N ASN A 300 2.06 19.66 -13.78
CA ASN A 300 2.40 21.06 -14.08
C ASN A 300 3.57 21.58 -13.23
N VAL A 301 4.02 20.83 -12.22
CA VAL A 301 5.09 21.25 -11.32
C VAL A 301 6.43 21.10 -12.04
N PRO A 302 7.20 22.19 -12.22
CA PRO A 302 8.50 22.10 -12.87
C PRO A 302 9.48 21.22 -12.09
N ALA A 303 10.44 20.66 -12.81
CA ALA A 303 11.59 20.01 -12.17
C ALA A 303 12.36 21.04 -11.29
N PRO A 304 12.99 20.58 -10.20
CA PRO A 304 13.78 21.45 -9.32
C PRO A 304 14.98 22.11 -10.01
#